data_AF-A0A6G1F588-F1
#
_entry.id   AF-A0A6G1F588-F1
#
_cell.length_a   1.000
_cell.length_b   1.000
_cell.length_c   1.000
_cell.angle_alpha   90.00
_cell.angle_beta   90.00
_cell.angle_gamma   90.00
#
_symmetry.space_group_name_H-M   'P 1'
#
loop_
_entity.id
_entity.type
_entity.pdbx_description
1 polymer ?
#
loop_
_entity_poly.entity_id
_entity_poly.type
_entity_poly.pdbx_seq_one_letter_code
_entity_poly.pdbx_strand_id
1 'polypeptide(L)'
;IWRASGITSELQLYCTAIGALIFASLMLFAGWFHYHKAAPKLAWFQDVESMLNHHLAGLLGLGSLSWAGHQIHVSLPINQFLDAGVDPKEIPLPHEFILNRDLLAQLYPSFSEGATPFFTLNWSKYAEFLSFRGGLDPITGGLWLSDIAHHHLAIAILFLIAGHMYRTNWGIGHGLKDILEAHKGPFTGQGHKGLYEILTTSWHAQLSLNLAMLGSTTIVVAHHMYSMPPYPYLATDYGTQLSLFTHHMWIGGFLIVGAAAHAAIFMVRDYDPTTRYNDLLDRVLRHRDAIISHLNW
;
A
#
# COMPACT_ATOMS: atom_id res chain seq x y z
N ILE A 1 16.55 2.46 6.34
CA ILE A 1 15.52 1.40 6.46
C ILE A 1 15.76 0.52 7.68
N TRP A 2 16.79 -0.33 7.69
CA TRP A 2 16.99 -1.34 8.77
C TRP A 2 17.11 -0.77 10.19
N ARG A 3 17.80 0.37 10.36
CA ARG A 3 17.83 1.11 11.63
C ARG A 3 16.42 1.46 12.12
N ALA A 4 15.58 2.00 11.23
CA ALA A 4 14.17 2.29 11.50
C ALA A 4 13.27 1.05 11.63
N SER A 5 13.84 -0.16 11.57
CA SER A 5 13.14 -1.41 11.85
C SER A 5 13.62 -2.06 13.15
N GLY A 6 14.56 -1.42 13.86
CA GLY A 6 15.14 -1.93 15.10
C GLY A 6 16.22 -2.99 14.90
N ILE A 7 16.85 -3.06 13.73
CA ILE A 7 17.95 -3.99 13.48
C ILE A 7 19.25 -3.42 14.07
N THR A 8 19.89 -4.19 14.94
CA THR A 8 21.10 -3.81 15.70
C THR A 8 22.32 -4.70 15.42
N SER A 9 22.14 -5.85 14.75
CA SER A 9 23.23 -6.79 14.48
C SER A 9 23.13 -7.48 13.11
N GLU A 10 24.28 -7.92 12.59
CA GLU A 10 24.38 -8.66 11.32
C GLU A 10 23.65 -10.01 11.37
N LEU A 11 23.56 -10.64 12.54
CA LEU A 11 22.85 -11.91 12.72
C LEU A 11 21.37 -11.77 12.35
N GLN A 12 20.74 -10.64 12.71
CA GLN A 12 19.34 -10.38 12.36
C GLN A 12 19.17 -10.26 10.85
N LEU A 13 20.06 -9.55 10.16
CA LEU A 13 20.04 -9.43 8.70
C LEU A 13 20.24 -10.78 8.01
N TYR A 14 21.15 -11.61 8.53
CA TYR A 14 21.38 -12.95 8.01
C TYR A 14 20.13 -13.83 8.12
N CYS A 15 19.47 -13.82 9.28
CA CYS A 15 18.21 -14.54 9.48
C CYS A 15 17.09 -13.99 8.56
N THR A 16 16.99 -12.67 8.38
CA THR A 16 16.03 -12.05 7.46
C THR A 16 16.27 -12.51 6.02
N ALA A 17 17.54 -12.58 5.58
CA ALA A 17 17.89 -13.03 4.23
C ALA A 17 17.52 -14.51 4.00
N ILE A 18 17.79 -15.38 4.97
CA ILE A 18 17.38 -16.80 4.90
C ILE A 18 15.85 -16.91 4.85
N GLY A 19 15.14 -16.18 5.71
CA GLY A 19 13.68 -16.15 5.71
C GLY A 19 13.11 -15.72 4.36
N ALA A 20 13.66 -14.67 3.76
CA ALA A 20 13.28 -14.19 2.43
C ALA A 20 13.54 -15.25 1.34
N LEU A 21 14.66 -15.97 1.40
CA LEU A 21 14.99 -17.04 0.45
C LEU A 21 14.02 -18.23 0.55
N ILE A 22 13.67 -18.64 1.77
CA ILE A 22 12.65 -19.68 2.01
C ILE A 22 11.30 -19.20 1.46
N PHE A 23 10.92 -17.95 1.74
CA PHE A 23 9.67 -17.40 1.24
C PHE A 23 9.63 -17.33 -0.30
N ALA A 24 10.73 -16.95 -0.95
CA ALA A 24 10.84 -16.99 -2.40
C ALA A 24 10.64 -18.41 -2.95
N SER A 25 11.21 -19.43 -2.28
CA SER A 25 11.00 -20.84 -2.65
C SER A 25 9.53 -21.26 -2.49
N LEU A 26 8.86 -20.80 -1.44
CA LEU A 26 7.41 -21.02 -1.25
C LEU A 26 6.58 -20.35 -2.34
N MET A 27 6.93 -19.14 -2.79
CA MET A 27 6.24 -18.45 -3.89
C MET A 27 6.38 -19.22 -5.22
N LEU A 28 7.57 -19.75 -5.51
CA LEU A 28 7.79 -20.60 -6.69
C LEU A 28 6.97 -21.89 -6.62
N PHE A 29 6.93 -22.53 -5.45
CA PHE A 29 6.10 -23.72 -5.23
C PHE A 29 4.61 -23.40 -5.38
N ALA A 30 4.13 -22.31 -4.79
CA ALA A 30 2.74 -21.87 -4.91
C ALA A 30 2.36 -21.60 -6.38
N GLY A 31 3.24 -20.96 -7.16
CA GLY A 31 3.06 -20.77 -8.60
C GLY A 31 2.97 -22.09 -9.37
N TRP A 32 3.88 -23.03 -9.12
CA TRP A 32 3.82 -24.37 -9.71
C TRP A 32 2.52 -25.10 -9.33
N PHE A 33 2.14 -25.04 -8.05
CA PHE A 33 0.98 -25.73 -7.50
C PHE A 33 -0.32 -25.20 -8.10
N HIS A 34 -0.50 -23.88 -8.13
CA HIS A 34 -1.68 -23.24 -8.70
C HIS A 34 -1.73 -23.24 -10.23
N TYR A 35 -0.67 -23.69 -10.91
CA TYR A 35 -0.72 -23.95 -12.35
C TYR A 35 -0.95 -25.44 -12.67
N HIS A 36 -0.24 -26.35 -12.00
CA HIS A 36 -0.22 -27.78 -12.36
C HIS A 36 -1.11 -28.68 -11.50
N LYS A 37 -1.46 -28.27 -10.28
CA LYS A 37 -2.19 -29.13 -9.32
C LYS A 37 -3.56 -28.59 -8.96
N ALA A 38 -3.66 -27.30 -8.68
CA ALA A 38 -4.88 -26.64 -8.25
C ALA A 38 -5.12 -25.37 -9.07
N ALA A 39 -5.26 -25.53 -10.40
CA ALA A 39 -5.58 -24.45 -11.32
C ALA A 39 -6.96 -23.85 -11.02
N PRO A 40 -7.05 -22.55 -10.64
CA PRO A 40 -8.32 -21.89 -10.41
C PRO A 40 -9.13 -21.78 -11.71
N LYS A 41 -10.46 -21.74 -11.58
CA LYS A 41 -11.37 -21.50 -12.70
C LYS A 41 -11.51 -20.01 -12.99
N LEU A 42 -11.93 -19.64 -14.20
CA LEU A 42 -12.13 -18.24 -14.61
C LEU A 42 -13.06 -17.47 -13.66
N ALA A 43 -14.12 -18.10 -13.16
CA ALA A 43 -15.04 -17.49 -12.21
C ALA A 43 -14.36 -16.99 -10.92
N TRP A 44 -13.27 -17.64 -10.49
CA TRP A 44 -12.47 -17.18 -9.35
C TRP A 44 -11.67 -15.93 -9.68
N PHE A 45 -11.07 -15.86 -10.88
CA PHE A 45 -10.34 -14.67 -11.33
C PHE A 45 -11.24 -13.46 -11.58
N GLN A 46 -12.51 -13.70 -11.91
CA GLN A 46 -13.52 -12.67 -12.18
C GLN A 46 -14.35 -12.27 -10.95
N ASP A 47 -14.12 -12.89 -9.79
CA ASP A 47 -14.75 -12.52 -8.52
C ASP A 47 -14.08 -11.26 -7.94
N VAL A 48 -14.32 -10.12 -8.60
CA VAL A 48 -13.65 -8.86 -8.31
C VAL A 48 -14.08 -8.26 -6.98
N GLU A 49 -15.33 -8.44 -6.57
CA GLU A 49 -15.80 -8.01 -5.25
C GLU A 49 -15.05 -8.73 -4.13
N SER A 50 -14.88 -10.05 -4.23
CA SER A 50 -14.07 -10.82 -3.28
C SER A 50 -12.61 -10.39 -3.32
N MET A 51 -12.02 -10.26 -4.52
CA MET A 51 -10.64 -9.80 -4.68
C MET A 51 -10.40 -8.43 -4.01
N LEU A 52 -11.28 -7.45 -4.25
CA LEU A 52 -11.17 -6.11 -3.68
C LEU A 52 -11.30 -6.13 -2.16
N ASN A 53 -12.28 -6.86 -1.61
CA ASN A 53 -12.44 -6.98 -0.17
C ASN A 53 -11.20 -7.59 0.50
N HIS A 54 -10.65 -8.68 -0.05
CA HIS A 54 -9.46 -9.34 0.50
C HIS A 54 -8.20 -8.49 0.32
N HIS A 55 -8.05 -7.75 -0.77
CA HIS A 55 -6.90 -6.88 -0.96
C HIS A 55 -6.97 -5.63 -0.07
N LEU A 56 -8.13 -4.99 0.06
CA LEU A 56 -8.30 -3.82 0.91
C LEU A 56 -8.18 -4.21 2.39
N ALA A 57 -9.01 -5.11 2.91
CA ALA A 57 -8.97 -5.44 4.33
C ALA A 57 -7.79 -6.36 4.69
N GLY A 58 -7.55 -7.40 3.90
CA GLY A 58 -6.51 -8.39 4.17
C GLY A 58 -5.12 -7.87 3.85
N LEU A 59 -4.82 -7.64 2.57
CA LEU A 59 -3.46 -7.28 2.14
C LEU A 59 -3.03 -5.90 2.67
N LEU A 60 -3.85 -4.87 2.49
CA LEU A 60 -3.50 -3.50 2.90
C LEU A 60 -3.83 -3.25 4.38
N GLY A 61 -5.03 -3.61 4.83
CA GLY A 61 -5.50 -3.38 6.20
C GLY A 61 -4.68 -4.16 7.24
N LEU A 62 -4.67 -5.50 7.16
CA LEU A 62 -3.89 -6.33 8.10
C LEU A 62 -2.38 -6.09 7.93
N GLY A 63 -1.91 -5.88 6.71
CA GLY A 63 -0.50 -5.52 6.46
C GLY A 63 -0.09 -4.24 7.20
N SER A 64 -0.88 -3.17 7.08
CA SER A 64 -0.62 -1.91 7.78
C SER A 64 -0.77 -2.06 9.30
N LEU A 65 -1.73 -2.86 9.78
CA LEU A 65 -1.92 -3.11 11.21
C LEU A 65 -0.73 -3.87 11.82
N SER A 66 -0.27 -4.92 11.14
CA SER A 66 0.91 -5.68 11.55
C SER A 66 2.17 -4.81 11.55
N TRP A 67 2.31 -3.92 10.56
CA TRP A 67 3.43 -2.99 10.53
C TRP A 67 3.38 -1.95 11.64
N ALA A 68 2.21 -1.40 11.97
CA ALA A 68 2.03 -0.53 13.14
C ALA A 68 2.41 -1.27 14.43
N GLY A 69 1.98 -2.53 14.59
CA GLY A 69 2.37 -3.38 15.72
C GLY A 69 3.89 -3.58 15.81
N HIS A 70 4.56 -3.88 14.68
CA HIS A 70 6.03 -3.95 14.63
C HIS A 70 6.68 -2.63 15.02
N GLN A 71 6.17 -1.51 14.51
CA GLN A 71 6.71 -0.19 14.84
C GLN A 71 6.60 0.10 16.33
N ILE A 72 5.43 -0.14 16.93
CA ILE A 72 5.15 0.13 18.35
C ILE A 72 5.99 -0.76 19.27
N HIS A 73 6.06 -2.06 18.99
CA HIS A 73 6.60 -3.04 19.94
C HIS A 73 8.07 -3.39 19.71
N VAL A 74 8.62 -3.12 18.53
CA VAL A 74 10.01 -3.47 18.17
C VAL A 74 10.81 -2.24 17.79
N SER A 75 10.33 -1.48 16.80
CA SER A 75 11.13 -0.39 16.24
C SER A 75 11.28 0.80 17.19
N LEU A 76 10.18 1.26 17.77
CA LEU A 76 10.15 2.45 18.62
C LEU A 76 11.09 2.34 19.83
N PRO A 77 11.01 1.27 20.66
CA PRO A 77 11.90 1.11 21.81
C PRO A 77 13.38 1.16 21.43
N ILE A 78 13.76 0.44 20.37
CA ILE A 78 15.15 0.34 19.92
C ILE A 78 15.64 1.69 19.38
N ASN A 79 14.84 2.39 18.59
CA ASN A 79 15.24 3.69 18.06
C ASN A 79 15.38 4.74 19.16
N GLN A 80 14.56 4.70 20.22
CA GLN A 80 14.73 5.59 21.37
C GLN A 80 16.10 5.43 22.05
N PHE A 81 16.60 4.19 22.20
CA PHE A 81 17.95 3.94 22.71
C PHE A 81 19.04 4.39 21.74
N LEU A 82 18.88 4.10 20.45
CA LEU A 82 19.85 4.50 19.42
C LEU A 82 19.96 6.03 19.30
N ASP A 83 18.85 6.76 19.43
CA ASP A 83 18.82 8.22 19.39
C ASP A 83 19.43 8.83 20.67
N ALA A 84 19.44 8.07 21.77
CA ALA A 84 20.16 8.41 23.00
C ALA A 84 21.66 8.05 22.96
N GLY A 85 22.16 7.49 21.85
CA GLY A 85 23.57 7.14 21.68
C GLY A 85 24.03 5.88 22.39
N VAL A 86 23.09 5.00 22.78
CA VAL A 86 23.42 3.70 23.38
C VAL A 86 24.01 2.76 22.34
N ASP A 87 25.09 2.05 22.70
CA ASP A 87 25.71 1.06 21.82
C ASP A 87 24.70 -0.04 21.46
N PRO A 88 24.56 -0.42 20.17
CA PRO A 88 23.57 -1.41 19.74
C PRO A 88 23.66 -2.77 20.46
N LYS A 89 24.81 -3.13 21.04
CA LYS A 89 25.00 -4.37 21.80
C LYS A 89 24.45 -4.31 23.22
N GLU A 90 24.31 -3.11 23.78
CA GLU A 90 23.77 -2.87 25.12
C GLU A 90 22.24 -2.68 25.09
N ILE A 91 21.66 -2.52 23.90
CA ILE A 91 20.21 -2.42 23.73
C ILE A 91 19.60 -3.82 23.89
N PRO A 92 18.59 -4.01 24.77
CA PRO A 92 17.86 -5.27 24.88
C PRO A 92 17.34 -5.75 23.52
N LEU A 93 17.34 -7.05 23.28
CA LEU A 93 16.85 -7.60 22.04
C LEU A 93 15.33 -7.39 21.91
N PRO A 94 14.78 -7.29 20.69
CA PRO A 94 13.34 -7.06 20.47
C PRO A 94 12.40 -7.97 21.30
N HIS A 95 12.78 -9.24 21.48
CA HIS A 95 11.96 -10.19 22.22
C HIS A 95 11.92 -9.91 23.73
N GLU A 96 12.94 -9.25 24.28
CA GLU A 96 12.96 -8.86 25.69
C GLU A 96 11.94 -7.75 25.96
N PHE A 97 11.79 -6.78 25.04
CA PHE A 97 10.72 -5.77 25.12
C PHE A 97 9.32 -6.38 25.00
N ILE A 98 9.15 -7.39 24.15
CA ILE A 98 7.86 -8.06 23.96
C ILE A 98 7.48 -8.87 25.21
N LEU A 99 8.43 -9.59 25.80
CA LEU A 99 8.19 -10.49 26.93
C LEU A 99 8.16 -9.75 28.27
N ASN A 100 8.86 -8.62 28.39
CA ASN A 100 8.94 -7.84 29.61
C ASN A 100 8.28 -6.46 29.42
N ARG A 101 7.01 -6.37 29.82
CA ARG A 101 6.23 -5.13 29.80
C ARG A 101 6.88 -4.01 30.63
N ASP A 102 7.63 -4.33 31.68
CA ASP A 102 8.24 -3.32 32.54
C ASP A 102 9.35 -2.55 31.80
N LEU A 103 10.04 -3.17 30.83
CA LEU A 103 11.00 -2.48 29.97
C LEU A 103 10.29 -1.46 29.07
N LEU A 104 9.15 -1.82 28.49
CA LEU A 104 8.35 -0.89 27.69
C LEU A 104 7.74 0.22 28.56
N ALA A 105 7.26 -0.10 29.76
CA ALA A 105 6.67 0.87 30.68
C ALA A 105 7.69 1.91 31.19
N GLN A 106 8.98 1.57 31.25
CA GLN A 106 10.05 2.52 31.56
C GLN A 106 10.25 3.56 30.45
N LEU A 107 10.06 3.18 29.18
CA LEU A 107 10.16 4.07 28.03
C LEU A 107 8.87 4.86 27.78
N TYR A 108 7.74 4.18 27.95
CA TYR A 108 6.38 4.65 27.67
C TYR A 108 5.47 4.29 28.86
N PRO A 109 5.36 5.14 29.89
CA PRO A 109 4.60 4.88 31.11
C PRO A 109 3.18 4.35 30.88
N SER A 110 2.52 4.78 29.81
CA SER A 110 1.19 4.32 29.39
C SER A 110 1.07 2.81 29.17
N PHE A 111 2.15 2.08 28.91
CA PHE A 111 2.13 0.61 28.80
C PHE A 111 1.78 -0.10 30.11
N SER A 112 1.97 0.55 31.27
CA SER A 112 1.57 0.00 32.57
C SER A 112 0.05 -0.15 32.71
N GLU A 113 -0.74 0.69 32.02
CA GLU A 113 -2.21 0.64 31.99
C GLU A 113 -2.75 -0.54 31.16
N GLY A 114 -1.89 -1.18 30.36
CA GLY A 114 -2.23 -2.30 29.49
C GLY A 114 -3.26 -1.92 28.41
N ALA A 115 -4.10 -2.90 28.05
CA ALA A 115 -5.14 -2.72 27.03
C ALA A 115 -6.44 -2.11 27.58
N THR A 116 -6.53 -1.79 28.87
CA THR A 116 -7.75 -1.24 29.48
C THR A 116 -8.21 0.07 28.83
N PRO A 117 -7.33 1.06 28.57
CA PRO A 117 -7.74 2.29 27.87
C PRO A 117 -8.25 2.03 26.45
N PHE A 118 -7.77 1.00 25.76
CA PHE A 118 -8.25 0.62 24.43
C PHE A 118 -9.70 0.15 24.47
N PHE A 119 -10.04 -0.79 25.37
CA PHE A 119 -11.41 -1.32 25.48
C PHE A 119 -12.42 -0.34 26.09
N THR A 120 -11.95 0.65 26.85
CA THR A 120 -12.79 1.71 27.43
C THR A 120 -12.88 2.97 26.55
N LEU A 121 -12.24 2.97 25.37
CA LEU A 121 -12.17 4.10 24.45
C LEU A 121 -11.50 5.36 25.02
N ASN A 122 -10.71 5.23 26.08
CA ASN A 122 -9.91 6.32 26.64
C ASN A 122 -8.55 6.42 25.93
N TRP A 123 -8.58 6.64 24.62
CA TRP A 123 -7.39 6.54 23.75
C TRP A 123 -6.37 7.66 23.93
N SER A 124 -6.72 8.75 24.63
CA SER A 124 -5.79 9.84 24.95
C SER A 124 -4.53 9.38 25.69
N LYS A 125 -4.61 8.23 26.36
CA LYS A 125 -3.52 7.60 27.11
C LYS A 125 -2.36 7.08 26.23
N TYR A 126 -2.57 6.88 24.94
CA TYR A 126 -1.57 6.28 24.04
C TYR A 126 -0.71 7.32 23.27
N ALA A 127 -0.83 8.61 23.59
CA ALA A 127 -0.18 9.69 22.86
C ALA A 127 1.37 9.69 22.92
N GLU A 128 1.97 8.93 23.85
CA GLU A 128 3.43 8.83 24.02
C GLU A 128 4.10 8.12 22.84
N PHE A 129 3.48 7.05 22.32
CA PHE A 129 4.01 6.23 21.23
C PHE A 129 3.15 6.29 19.95
N LEU A 130 1.93 6.84 20.04
CA LEU A 130 1.08 7.22 18.90
C LEU A 130 0.91 8.75 18.87
N SER A 131 1.93 9.44 18.40
CA SER A 131 1.93 10.91 18.40
C SER A 131 1.35 11.51 17.12
N PHE A 132 1.26 12.84 17.11
CA PHE A 132 0.89 13.64 15.93
C PHE A 132 1.69 14.95 15.94
N ARG A 133 3.02 14.83 16.01
CA ARG A 133 3.94 15.97 16.18
C ARG A 133 4.04 16.79 14.89
N GLY A 134 4.14 16.10 13.75
CA GLY A 134 4.45 16.70 12.47
C GLY A 134 5.91 17.15 12.35
N GLY A 135 6.35 17.35 11.10
CA GLY A 135 7.73 17.73 10.80
C GLY A 135 8.73 16.59 10.94
N LEU A 136 9.99 16.95 11.17
CA LEU A 136 11.11 16.03 11.25
C LEU A 136 11.66 15.99 12.67
N ASP A 137 12.15 14.82 13.08
CA ASP A 137 12.94 14.66 14.27
C ASP A 137 14.29 15.38 14.10
N PRO A 138 14.61 16.38 14.95
CA PRO A 138 15.85 17.15 14.84
C PRO A 138 17.12 16.33 15.09
N ILE A 139 17.01 15.16 15.74
CA ILE A 139 18.17 14.28 15.99
C ILE A 139 18.52 13.52 14.71
N THR A 140 17.52 12.91 14.07
CA THR A 140 17.75 12.00 12.94
C THR A 140 17.56 12.66 11.58
N GLY A 141 16.88 13.80 11.49
CA GLY A 141 16.46 14.43 10.24
C GLY A 141 15.37 13.64 9.49
N GLY A 142 14.85 12.56 10.08
CA GLY A 142 13.76 11.76 9.52
C GLY A 142 12.40 12.12 10.12
N LEU A 143 11.32 11.55 9.58
CA LEU A 143 9.98 11.63 10.21
C LEU A 143 9.97 10.93 11.58
N TRP A 144 9.13 11.44 12.49
CA TRP A 144 8.91 10.82 13.79
C TRP A 144 8.34 9.41 13.65
N LEU A 145 9.05 8.40 14.15
CA LEU A 145 8.59 7.00 14.06
C LEU A 145 7.24 6.77 14.75
N SER A 146 6.93 7.53 15.81
CA SER A 146 5.65 7.47 16.51
C SER A 146 4.49 8.05 15.68
N ASP A 147 4.77 9.08 14.87
CA ASP A 147 3.81 9.61 13.90
C ASP A 147 3.61 8.60 12.75
N ILE A 148 4.67 7.93 12.29
CA ILE A 148 4.57 6.88 11.26
C ILE A 148 3.75 5.68 11.80
N ALA A 149 3.97 5.26 13.05
CA ALA A 149 3.18 4.20 13.69
C ALA A 149 1.69 4.56 13.76
N HIS A 150 1.38 5.79 14.17
CA HIS A 150 0.01 6.29 14.19
C HIS A 150 -0.60 6.38 12.79
N HIS A 151 0.17 6.81 11.80
CA HIS A 151 -0.24 6.83 10.40
C HIS A 151 -0.63 5.43 9.90
N HIS A 152 0.21 4.41 10.14
CA HIS A 152 -0.10 3.03 9.73
C HIS A 152 -1.31 2.45 10.45
N LEU A 153 -1.51 2.78 11.73
CA LEU A 153 -2.70 2.38 12.47
C LEU A 153 -3.97 3.02 11.87
N ALA A 154 -3.92 4.31 11.55
CA ALA A 154 -5.04 5.02 10.92
C ALA A 154 -5.39 4.44 9.54
N ILE A 155 -4.38 4.18 8.71
CA ILE A 155 -4.56 3.57 7.39
C ILE A 155 -5.08 2.13 7.50
N ALA A 156 -4.62 1.37 8.50
CA ALA A 156 -5.11 0.02 8.74
C ALA A 156 -6.62 0.02 9.00
N ILE A 157 -7.10 0.89 9.88
CA ILE A 157 -8.53 1.02 10.18
C ILE A 157 -9.30 1.43 8.91
N LEU A 158 -8.79 2.41 8.15
CA LEU A 158 -9.41 2.85 6.91
C LEU A 158 -9.59 1.69 5.92
N PHE A 159 -8.54 0.91 5.67
CA PHE A 159 -8.57 -0.18 4.70
C PHE A 159 -9.33 -1.41 5.20
N LEU A 160 -9.28 -1.71 6.50
CA LEU A 160 -10.12 -2.74 7.12
C LEU A 160 -11.59 -2.42 6.92
N ILE A 161 -12.02 -1.17 7.14
CA ILE A 161 -13.41 -0.77 6.89
C ILE A 161 -13.73 -0.79 5.39
N ALA A 162 -12.84 -0.25 4.54
CA ALA A 162 -13.05 -0.21 3.09
C ALA A 162 -13.21 -1.60 2.46
N GLY A 163 -12.48 -2.60 2.94
CA GLY A 163 -12.60 -3.98 2.47
C GLY A 163 -13.87 -4.73 2.87
N HIS A 164 -14.83 -4.06 3.52
CA HIS A 164 -16.18 -4.60 3.80
C HIS A 164 -17.26 -3.89 2.98
N MET A 165 -16.89 -3.12 1.97
CA MET A 165 -17.83 -2.38 1.12
C MET A 165 -18.55 -3.27 0.10
N TYR A 166 -17.85 -4.24 -0.52
CA TYR A 166 -18.39 -4.97 -1.66
C TYR A 166 -19.16 -6.23 -1.25
N ARG A 167 -20.26 -6.50 -1.96
CA ARG A 167 -21.16 -7.63 -1.67
C ARG A 167 -20.48 -8.95 -2.02
N THR A 168 -20.51 -9.89 -1.07
CA THR A 168 -20.04 -11.27 -1.25
C THR A 168 -21.15 -12.26 -0.86
N ASN A 169 -20.79 -13.47 -0.43
CA ASN A 169 -21.73 -14.57 -0.17
C ASN A 169 -22.77 -14.29 0.94
N TRP A 170 -22.54 -13.30 1.81
CA TRP A 170 -23.45 -12.94 2.91
C TRP A 170 -24.56 -11.96 2.51
N GLY A 171 -24.65 -11.57 1.23
CA GLY A 171 -25.76 -10.77 0.69
C GLY A 171 -25.77 -9.29 1.06
N ILE A 172 -24.86 -8.83 1.94
CA ILE A 172 -24.70 -7.43 2.35
C ILE A 172 -23.50 -6.81 1.61
N GLY A 173 -23.64 -5.55 1.19
CA GLY A 173 -22.62 -4.76 0.50
C GLY A 173 -23.08 -4.25 -0.86
N HIS A 174 -22.15 -3.70 -1.63
CA HIS A 174 -22.43 -3.15 -2.96
C HIS A 174 -21.97 -4.06 -4.10
N GLY A 175 -22.79 -4.20 -5.15
CA GLY A 175 -22.35 -4.77 -6.43
C GLY A 175 -21.61 -3.72 -7.25
N LEU A 176 -20.40 -4.03 -7.74
CA LEU A 176 -19.59 -3.02 -8.44
C LEU A 176 -20.24 -2.60 -9.76
N LYS A 177 -20.85 -3.56 -10.47
CA LYS A 177 -21.64 -3.28 -11.67
C LYS A 177 -22.83 -2.37 -11.39
N ASP A 178 -23.57 -2.63 -10.31
CA ASP A 178 -24.73 -1.83 -9.91
C ASP A 178 -24.32 -0.38 -9.63
N ILE A 179 -23.19 -0.18 -8.93
CA ILE A 179 -22.62 1.16 -8.70
C ILE A 179 -22.31 1.83 -10.04
N LEU A 180 -21.60 1.17 -10.94
CA LEU A 180 -21.18 1.76 -12.21
C LEU A 180 -22.38 2.18 -13.06
N GLU A 181 -23.37 1.30 -13.23
CA GLU A 181 -24.54 1.58 -14.07
C GLU A 181 -25.46 2.67 -13.49
N ALA A 182 -25.48 2.85 -12.17
CA ALA A 182 -26.23 3.91 -11.52
C ALA A 182 -25.64 5.31 -11.77
N HIS A 183 -24.34 5.43 -12.06
CA HIS A 183 -23.67 6.71 -12.26
C HIS A 183 -23.77 7.16 -13.73
N LYS A 184 -24.83 7.92 -14.05
CA LYS A 184 -25.10 8.44 -15.39
C LYS A 184 -25.49 9.90 -15.35
N GLY A 185 -24.90 10.70 -16.23
CA GLY A 185 -25.16 12.14 -16.34
C GLY A 185 -25.89 12.52 -17.63
N PRO A 186 -26.43 13.75 -17.72
CA PRO A 186 -27.16 14.21 -18.89
C PRO A 186 -26.27 14.34 -20.15
N PHE A 187 -24.96 14.56 -19.98
CA PHE A 187 -24.01 14.79 -21.09
C PHE A 187 -23.20 13.56 -21.50
N THR A 188 -23.22 12.49 -20.70
CA THR A 188 -22.27 11.36 -20.82
C THR A 188 -22.87 10.12 -21.48
N GLY A 189 -24.00 10.26 -22.19
CA GLY A 189 -24.63 9.14 -22.88
C GLY A 189 -25.04 8.05 -21.89
N GLN A 190 -24.63 6.80 -22.13
CA GLN A 190 -24.90 5.65 -21.26
C GLN A 190 -23.96 5.54 -20.05
N GLY A 191 -23.10 6.52 -19.79
CA GLY A 191 -22.25 6.55 -18.60
C GLY A 191 -21.27 5.38 -18.56
N HIS A 192 -21.11 4.76 -17.38
CA HIS A 192 -20.15 3.68 -17.16
C HIS A 192 -20.64 2.28 -17.57
N LYS A 193 -21.77 2.20 -18.30
CA LYS A 193 -22.28 0.92 -18.78
C LYS A 193 -21.19 0.18 -19.55
N GLY A 194 -20.93 -1.06 -19.16
CA GLY A 194 -19.95 -1.90 -19.84
C GLY A 194 -18.53 -1.90 -19.26
N LEU A 195 -18.20 -0.96 -18.36
CA LEU A 195 -16.87 -0.85 -17.79
C LEU A 195 -16.52 -2.05 -16.90
N TYR A 196 -17.50 -2.57 -16.15
CA TYR A 196 -17.33 -3.77 -15.33
C TYR A 196 -16.89 -4.97 -16.20
N GLU A 197 -17.57 -5.17 -17.33
CA GLU A 197 -17.23 -6.25 -18.27
C GLU A 197 -15.85 -6.03 -18.89
N ILE A 198 -15.46 -4.80 -19.23
CA ILE A 198 -14.12 -4.53 -19.77
C ILE A 198 -13.03 -4.98 -18.78
N LEU A 199 -13.13 -4.56 -17.52
CA LEU A 199 -12.10 -4.84 -16.51
C LEU A 199 -12.09 -6.30 -16.03
N THR A 200 -13.22 -7.00 -16.12
CA THR A 200 -13.32 -8.43 -15.77
C THR A 200 -12.95 -9.37 -16.93
N THR A 201 -12.98 -8.91 -18.18
CA THR A 201 -12.69 -9.74 -19.35
C THR A 201 -11.33 -9.47 -19.98
N SER A 202 -10.84 -8.23 -19.97
CA SER A 202 -9.54 -7.87 -20.52
C SER A 202 -8.49 -7.66 -19.44
N TRP A 203 -7.51 -8.57 -19.41
CA TRP A 203 -6.30 -8.40 -18.59
C TRP A 203 -5.45 -7.21 -19.03
N HIS A 204 -5.48 -6.83 -20.32
CA HIS A 204 -4.77 -5.65 -20.81
C HIS A 204 -5.40 -4.34 -20.34
N ALA A 205 -6.74 -4.28 -20.28
CA ALA A 205 -7.44 -3.13 -19.69
C ALA A 205 -7.08 -2.97 -18.20
N GLN A 206 -7.13 -4.06 -17.43
CA GLN A 206 -6.78 -4.04 -16.02
C GLN A 206 -5.30 -3.68 -15.80
N LEU A 207 -4.38 -4.26 -16.57
CA LEU A 207 -2.95 -3.98 -16.49
C LEU A 207 -2.64 -2.53 -16.85
N SER A 208 -3.27 -1.99 -17.89
CA SER A 208 -3.16 -0.57 -18.26
C SER A 208 -3.51 0.34 -17.08
N LEU A 209 -4.67 0.14 -16.46
CA LEU A 209 -5.11 0.97 -15.35
C LEU A 209 -4.19 0.83 -14.13
N ASN A 210 -3.78 -0.40 -13.80
CA ASN A 210 -2.87 -0.67 -12.69
C ASN A 210 -1.51 0.00 -12.90
N LEU A 211 -0.95 -0.06 -14.11
CA LEU A 211 0.33 0.59 -14.44
C LEU A 211 0.23 2.11 -14.38
N ALA A 212 -0.90 2.70 -14.84
CA ALA A 212 -1.11 4.14 -14.76
C ALA A 212 -1.14 4.63 -13.30
N MET A 213 -1.90 3.94 -12.44
CA MET A 213 -1.99 4.26 -11.02
C MET A 213 -0.67 4.01 -10.29
N LEU A 214 -0.03 2.86 -10.52
CA LEU A 214 1.22 2.51 -9.86
C LEU A 214 2.35 3.44 -10.28
N GLY A 215 2.52 3.71 -11.57
CA GLY A 215 3.55 4.61 -12.08
C GLY A 215 3.42 6.03 -11.52
N SER A 216 2.19 6.56 -11.49
CA SER A 216 1.90 7.86 -10.86
C SER A 216 2.21 7.84 -9.36
N THR A 217 1.82 6.77 -8.65
CA THR A 217 2.12 6.60 -7.23
C THR A 217 3.62 6.51 -6.98
N THR A 218 4.39 5.82 -7.84
CA THR A 218 5.86 5.74 -7.73
C THR A 218 6.51 7.13 -7.87
N ILE A 219 6.00 7.99 -8.76
CA ILE A 219 6.45 9.39 -8.88
C ILE A 219 6.09 10.19 -7.62
N VAL A 220 4.88 10.04 -7.09
CA VAL A 220 4.47 10.69 -5.84
C VAL A 220 5.36 10.23 -4.67
N VAL A 221 5.71 8.94 -4.60
CA VAL A 221 6.66 8.41 -3.61
C VAL A 221 8.00 9.10 -3.73
N ALA A 222 8.53 9.31 -4.95
CA ALA A 222 9.76 10.06 -5.16
C ALA A 222 9.66 11.47 -4.54
N HIS A 223 8.57 12.19 -4.85
CA HIS A 223 8.34 13.54 -4.33
C HIS A 223 8.16 13.60 -2.80
N HIS A 224 7.45 12.64 -2.23
CA HIS A 224 7.24 12.60 -0.78
C HIS A 224 8.52 12.21 -0.03
N MET A 225 9.30 11.24 -0.53
CA MET A 225 10.49 10.77 0.19
C MET A 225 11.62 11.80 0.25
N TYR A 226 11.79 12.64 -0.78
CA TYR A 226 12.84 13.68 -0.73
C TYR A 226 12.43 14.86 0.16
N SER A 227 11.15 15.23 0.16
CA SER A 227 10.63 16.39 0.92
C SER A 227 10.26 16.05 2.37
N MET A 228 9.94 14.79 2.64
CA MET A 228 9.59 14.26 3.96
C MET A 228 10.36 12.94 4.21
N PRO A 229 11.69 13.01 4.47
CA PRO A 229 12.53 11.82 4.61
C PRO A 229 12.01 10.88 5.71
N PRO A 230 11.56 9.65 5.39
CA PRO A 230 10.89 8.79 6.37
C PRO A 230 11.86 7.96 7.22
N TYR A 231 13.17 8.04 6.95
CA TYR A 231 14.18 7.21 7.60
C TYR A 231 15.20 8.08 8.34
N PRO A 232 15.68 7.60 9.51
CA PRO A 232 16.68 8.30 10.30
C PRO A 232 17.98 8.40 9.51
N TYR A 233 18.59 9.59 9.55
CA TYR A 233 19.83 9.98 8.87
C TYR A 233 19.78 9.94 7.33
N LEU A 234 18.61 9.76 6.72
CA LEU A 234 18.48 9.78 5.26
C LEU A 234 18.59 11.20 4.69
N ALA A 235 18.09 12.22 5.40
CA ALA A 235 18.02 13.59 4.90
C ALA A 235 19.40 14.21 4.58
N THR A 236 20.43 13.80 5.31
CA THR A 236 21.81 14.27 5.15
C THR A 236 22.66 13.37 4.26
N ASP A 237 22.16 12.19 3.88
CA ASP A 237 22.78 11.34 2.86
C ASP A 237 22.30 11.77 1.46
N TYR A 238 22.96 12.80 0.93
CA TYR A 238 22.60 13.42 -0.34
C TYR A 238 22.68 12.46 -1.53
N GLY A 239 23.63 11.52 -1.49
CA GLY A 239 23.80 10.52 -2.56
C GLY A 239 22.60 9.58 -2.61
N THR A 240 22.18 9.06 -1.46
CA THR A 240 21.01 8.19 -1.37
C THR A 240 19.72 8.93 -1.72
N GLN A 241 19.55 10.19 -1.28
CA GLN A 241 18.38 11.01 -1.62
C GLN A 241 18.22 11.20 -3.14
N LEU A 242 19.28 11.66 -3.82
CA LEU A 242 19.26 11.84 -5.28
C LEU A 242 19.00 10.52 -6.01
N SER A 243 19.64 9.44 -5.55
CA SER A 243 19.51 8.11 -6.16
C SER A 243 18.09 7.58 -6.04
N LEU A 244 17.49 7.65 -4.84
CA LEU A 244 16.12 7.19 -4.60
C LEU A 244 15.10 8.00 -5.41
N PHE A 245 15.25 9.32 -5.45
CA PHE A 245 14.36 10.19 -6.23
C PHE A 245 14.43 9.83 -7.72
N THR A 246 15.63 9.81 -8.29
CA THR A 246 15.85 9.52 -9.71
C THR A 246 15.36 8.12 -10.07
N HIS A 247 15.63 7.13 -9.22
CA HIS A 247 15.18 5.75 -9.41
C HIS A 247 13.65 5.65 -9.50
N HIS A 248 12.92 6.20 -8.52
CA HIS A 248 11.46 6.14 -8.50
C HIS A 248 10.82 6.96 -9.63
N MET A 249 11.41 8.12 -9.99
CA MET A 249 10.96 8.91 -11.14
C MET A 249 11.04 8.12 -12.44
N TRP A 250 12.17 7.45 -12.71
CA TRP A 250 12.34 6.66 -13.94
C TRP A 250 11.44 5.44 -13.97
N ILE A 251 11.33 4.68 -12.88
CA ILE A 251 10.41 3.55 -12.81
C ILE A 251 8.98 4.02 -13.06
N GLY A 252 8.55 5.11 -12.41
CA GLY A 252 7.23 5.67 -12.62
C GLY A 252 6.97 6.07 -14.08
N GLY A 253 7.93 6.69 -14.74
CA GLY A 253 7.88 7.01 -16.18
C GLY A 253 7.72 5.75 -17.05
N PHE A 254 8.50 4.70 -16.80
CA PHE A 254 8.38 3.43 -17.53
C PHE A 254 7.01 2.79 -17.36
N LEU A 255 6.46 2.79 -16.13
CA LEU A 255 5.14 2.23 -15.84
C LEU A 255 4.03 3.03 -16.54
N ILE A 256 4.10 4.36 -16.56
CA ILE A 256 3.11 5.22 -17.26
C ILE A 256 3.14 4.97 -18.78
N VAL A 257 4.32 4.85 -19.38
CA VAL A 257 4.43 4.50 -20.81
C VAL A 257 3.86 3.09 -21.07
N GLY A 258 4.16 2.13 -20.19
CA GLY A 258 3.59 0.79 -20.24
C GLY A 258 2.07 0.77 -20.13
N ALA A 259 1.48 1.67 -19.33
CA ALA A 259 0.04 1.84 -19.23
C ALA A 259 -0.57 2.21 -20.59
N ALA A 260 -0.02 3.24 -21.26
CA ALA A 260 -0.48 3.65 -22.58
C ALA A 260 -0.31 2.54 -23.64
N ALA A 261 0.78 1.77 -23.57
CA ALA A 261 0.99 0.62 -24.45
C ALA A 261 -0.09 -0.44 -24.25
N HIS A 262 -0.41 -0.80 -23.01
CA HIS A 262 -1.46 -1.78 -22.72
C HIS A 262 -2.87 -1.27 -23.02
N ALA A 263 -3.14 0.03 -22.87
CA ALA A 263 -4.37 0.65 -23.33
C ALA A 263 -4.54 0.46 -24.85
N ALA A 264 -3.49 0.72 -25.64
CA ALA A 264 -3.52 0.52 -27.08
C ALA A 264 -3.70 -0.96 -27.46
N ILE A 265 -3.04 -1.89 -26.76
CA ILE A 265 -3.22 -3.33 -26.98
C ILE A 265 -4.67 -3.75 -26.69
N PHE A 266 -5.27 -3.26 -25.60
CA PHE A 266 -6.68 -3.47 -25.30
C PHE A 266 -7.57 -2.97 -26.44
N MET A 267 -7.34 -1.75 -26.93
CA MET A 267 -8.13 -1.16 -28.02
C MET A 267 -8.07 -1.95 -29.33
N VAL A 268 -6.97 -2.66 -29.59
CA VAL A 268 -6.78 -3.46 -30.80
C VAL A 268 -7.36 -4.87 -30.66
N ARG A 269 -7.18 -5.51 -29.50
CA ARG A 269 -7.47 -6.95 -29.33
C ARG A 269 -8.81 -7.24 -28.67
N ASP A 270 -9.18 -6.44 -27.68
CA ASP A 270 -10.23 -6.79 -26.71
C ASP A 270 -11.41 -5.80 -26.72
N TYR A 271 -11.25 -4.64 -27.37
CA TYR A 271 -12.34 -3.68 -27.55
C TYR A 271 -13.31 -4.13 -28.64
N ASP A 272 -14.60 -4.19 -28.32
CA ASP A 272 -15.67 -4.53 -29.24
C ASP A 272 -16.66 -3.35 -29.38
N PRO A 273 -16.72 -2.68 -30.54
CA PRO A 273 -17.62 -1.54 -30.73
C PRO A 273 -19.11 -1.95 -30.78
N THR A 274 -19.42 -3.23 -31.03
CA THR A 274 -20.82 -3.68 -31.19
C THR A 274 -21.56 -3.75 -29.87
N THR A 275 -20.85 -3.98 -28.77
CA THR A 275 -21.40 -4.06 -27.41
C THR A 275 -21.27 -2.74 -26.63
N ARG A 276 -20.62 -1.72 -27.22
CA ARG A 276 -20.17 -0.49 -26.54
C ARG A 276 -20.73 0.78 -27.18
N TYR A 277 -22.04 0.83 -27.35
CA TYR A 277 -22.69 1.98 -27.98
C TYR A 277 -22.99 3.12 -27.00
N ASN A 278 -22.42 4.29 -27.28
CA ASN A 278 -22.69 5.58 -26.61
C ASN A 278 -22.41 5.58 -25.10
N ASP A 279 -21.50 4.71 -24.63
CA ASP A 279 -20.90 4.79 -23.31
C ASP A 279 -19.77 5.84 -23.28
N LEU A 280 -19.11 6.00 -22.13
CA LEU A 280 -18.01 6.97 -21.99
C LEU A 280 -16.85 6.72 -22.95
N LEU A 281 -16.45 5.46 -23.16
CA LEU A 281 -15.28 5.12 -23.96
C LEU A 281 -15.54 5.37 -25.45
N ASP A 282 -16.68 4.91 -25.96
CA ASP A 282 -17.08 5.18 -27.35
C ASP A 282 -17.22 6.69 -27.61
N ARG A 283 -17.79 7.44 -26.65
CA ARG A 283 -17.88 8.89 -26.79
C ARG A 283 -16.51 9.54 -26.93
N VAL A 284 -15.52 9.19 -26.10
CA VAL A 284 -14.13 9.68 -26.22
C VAL A 284 -13.58 9.43 -27.62
N LEU A 285 -13.82 8.24 -28.19
CA LEU A 285 -13.34 7.89 -29.53
C LEU A 285 -13.99 8.74 -30.63
N ARG A 286 -15.28 9.09 -30.50
CA ARG A 286 -16.01 9.89 -31.50
C ARG A 286 -15.50 11.33 -31.64
N HIS A 287 -14.86 11.88 -30.61
CA HIS A 287 -14.29 13.23 -30.65
C HIS A 287 -12.76 13.24 -30.42
N ARG A 288 -12.09 12.11 -30.72
CA ARG A 288 -10.64 11.97 -30.56
C ARG A 288 -9.85 13.01 -31.34
N ASP A 289 -10.30 13.42 -32.52
CA ASP A 289 -9.59 14.41 -33.34
C ASP A 289 -9.59 15.79 -32.66
N ALA A 290 -10.66 16.13 -31.93
CA ALA A 290 -10.70 17.32 -31.09
C ALA A 290 -9.72 17.20 -29.92
N ILE A 291 -9.70 16.05 -29.21
CA ILE A 291 -8.77 15.82 -28.10
C ILE A 291 -7.31 15.97 -28.57
N ILE A 292 -6.96 15.32 -29.69
CA ILE A 292 -5.59 15.34 -30.22
C ILE A 292 -5.20 16.73 -30.74
N SER A 293 -6.09 17.43 -31.45
CA SER A 293 -5.80 18.79 -31.92
C SER A 293 -5.60 19.79 -30.77
N HIS A 294 -6.37 19.67 -29.69
CA HIS A 294 -6.20 20.51 -28.51
C HIS A 294 -4.93 20.17 -27.72
N LEU A 295 -4.53 18.88 -27.67
CA LEU A 295 -3.27 18.47 -27.05
C LEU A 295 -2.05 18.90 -27.86
N ASN A 296 -2.19 19.03 -29.19
CA ASN A 296 -1.13 19.48 -30.08
C ASN A 296 -0.92 21.01 -30.06
N TRP A 297 -1.98 21.78 -29.78
CA TRP A 297 -1.92 23.23 -29.63
C TRP A 297 -1.20 23.63 -28.33
#